data_AF-A0A1T1D451-F1
#
_entry.id   AF-A0A1T1D451-F1
#
_cell.length_a   1.000
_cell.length_b   1.000
_cell.length_c   1.000
_cell.angle_alpha   90.00
_cell.angle_beta   90.00
_cell.angle_gamma   90.00
#
_symmetry.space_group_name_H-M   'P 1'
#
loop_
_entity.id
_entity.type
_entity.pdbx_description
1 polymer ?
#
loop_
_entity_poly.entity_id
_entity_poly.type
_entity_poly.pdbx_seq_one_letter_code
_entity_poly.pdbx_strand_id
1 'polypeptide(L)'
;MNLHVGVDDESDLVHSMSTTAAKMHDLTASEELLHGEEDRVWADAGYEGIEKREEHRERQVSWHIALRPWKRKTLPKGGVDELMERCKASVRAKAGHVFFYVKRMFG
;
A
#
# COMPACT_ATOMS: atom_id res chain seq x y z
N MET A 1 2.89 12.41 -12.70
CA MET A 1 3.48 12.35 -11.35
C MET A 1 2.72 11.29 -10.58
N ASN A 2 3.41 10.50 -9.76
CA ASN A 2 2.77 9.58 -8.83
C ASN A 2 2.85 10.17 -7.42
N LEU A 3 1.77 10.02 -6.67
CA LEU A 3 1.68 10.40 -5.27
C LEU A 3 1.66 9.13 -4.43
N HIS A 4 2.52 9.07 -3.43
CA HIS A 4 2.60 8.01 -2.44
C HIS A 4 2.28 8.61 -1.07
N VAL A 5 1.50 7.91 -0.26
CA VAL A 5 1.00 8.41 1.03
C VAL A 5 1.07 7.28 2.05
N GLY A 6 1.66 7.55 3.21
CA GLY A 6 1.57 6.70 4.40
C GLY A 6 0.40 7.15 5.26
N VAL A 7 -0.46 6.19 5.60
CA VAL A 7 -1.63 6.41 6.44
C VAL A 7 -1.63 5.35 7.53
N ASP A 8 -1.78 5.81 8.76
CA ASP A 8 -1.87 4.95 9.94
C ASP A 8 -3.17 4.14 9.91
N ASP A 9 -3.07 2.82 10.08
CA ASP A 9 -4.22 1.94 9.91
C ASP A 9 -5.18 1.91 11.11
N GLU A 10 -4.83 2.55 12.23
CA GLU A 10 -5.70 2.65 13.40
C GLU A 10 -6.41 4.01 13.48
N SER A 11 -5.67 5.09 13.28
CA SER A 11 -6.14 6.48 13.45
C SER A 11 -6.63 7.15 12.17
N ASP A 12 -6.39 6.56 10.99
CA ASP A 12 -6.65 7.14 9.67
C ASP A 12 -5.87 8.43 9.38
N LEU A 13 -4.84 8.73 10.19
CA LEU A 13 -4.02 9.92 10.01
C LEU A 13 -2.95 9.70 8.95
N VAL A 14 -2.79 10.70 8.09
CA VAL A 14 -1.68 10.77 7.14
C VAL A 14 -0.42 11.17 7.89
N HIS A 15 0.62 10.36 7.82
CA HIS A 15 1.90 10.64 8.49
C HIS A 15 3.04 10.93 7.52
N SER A 16 2.95 10.46 6.27
CA SER A 16 3.99 10.68 5.26
C SER A 16 3.41 10.86 3.85
N MET A 17 4.15 11.57 3.02
CA MET A 17 3.82 11.83 1.62
C MET A 17 5.11 11.92 0.80
N SER A 18 5.14 11.27 -0.35
CA SER A 18 6.22 11.40 -1.33
C SER A 18 5.65 11.47 -2.75
N THR A 19 6.39 12.06 -3.67
CA THR A 19 6.00 12.14 -5.08
C THR A 19 7.14 11.72 -5.98
N THR A 20 6.83 10.93 -7.00
CA THR A 20 7.80 10.47 -7.99
C THR A 20 7.33 10.81 -9.41
N ALA A 21 8.26 10.77 -10.37
CA ALA A 21 7.87 10.78 -11.78
C ALA A 21 7.04 9.53 -12.10
N ALA A 22 6.02 9.64 -12.95
CA ALA A 22 5.07 8.55 -13.22
C ALA A 22 5.70 7.27 -13.82
N LYS A 23 6.95 7.36 -14.32
CA LYS A 23 7.71 6.22 -14.86
C LYS A 23 8.41 5.42 -13.75
N MET A 24 8.63 6.02 -12.58
CA MET A 24 9.32 5.36 -11.48
C MET A 24 8.46 4.24 -10.90
N HIS A 25 9.11 3.20 -10.41
CA HIS A 25 8.43 2.08 -9.77
C HIS A 25 7.93 2.51 -8.39
N ASP A 26 6.76 2.04 -7.95
CA ASP A 26 6.15 2.45 -6.68
C ASP A 26 7.05 2.15 -5.46
N LEU A 27 7.74 1.02 -5.51
CA LEU A 27 8.83 0.63 -4.58
C LEU A 27 9.96 1.66 -4.43
N THR A 28 10.15 2.62 -5.32
CA THR A 28 11.20 3.64 -5.16
C THR A 28 10.88 4.61 -4.01
N ALA A 29 9.60 4.86 -3.75
CA ALA A 29 9.18 5.78 -2.68
C ALA A 29 8.99 5.07 -1.32
N SER A 30 9.17 3.75 -1.23
CA SER A 30 8.71 2.98 -0.06
C SER A 30 9.48 3.27 1.22
N GLU A 31 10.77 3.62 1.13
CA GLU A 31 11.58 4.00 2.29
C GLU A 31 11.08 5.30 2.94
N GLU A 32 10.77 6.32 2.12
CA GLU A 32 10.32 7.64 2.57
C GLU A 32 8.92 7.61 3.22
N LEU A 33 8.12 6.59 2.93
CA LEU A 33 6.76 6.47 3.45
C LEU A 33 6.71 5.89 4.86
N LEU A 34 7.69 5.09 5.23
CA LEU A 34 7.69 4.34 6.47
C LEU A 34 8.63 4.98 7.51
N HIS A 35 8.16 5.14 8.74
CA HIS A 35 8.91 5.74 9.86
C HIS A 35 9.76 4.73 10.65
N GLY A 36 9.57 3.42 10.43
CA GLY A 36 10.37 2.36 11.04
C GLY A 36 9.81 1.82 12.36
N GLU A 37 8.69 2.33 12.84
CA GLU A 37 7.99 1.84 14.04
C GLU A 37 6.75 1.02 13.69
N GLU A 38 6.52 0.74 12.41
CA GLU A 38 5.35 -0.03 11.96
C GLU A 38 5.44 -1.51 12.34
N ASP A 39 4.40 -2.07 12.94
CA ASP A 39 4.29 -3.52 13.12
C ASP A 39 3.78 -4.24 11.86
N ARG A 40 2.99 -3.52 11.03
CA ARG A 40 2.31 -4.06 9.85
C ARG A 40 2.21 -3.01 8.75
N VAL A 41 2.31 -3.43 7.49
CA VAL A 41 2.18 -2.55 6.32
C VAL A 41 1.18 -3.12 5.33
N TRP A 42 0.19 -2.30 4.96
CA TRP A 42 -0.85 -2.65 3.99
C TRP A 42 -0.60 -1.91 2.68
N ALA A 43 -0.20 -2.64 1.63
CA ALA A 43 0.21 -2.02 0.38
C ALA A 43 -0.54 -2.57 -0.84
N ASP A 44 -0.57 -1.79 -1.93
CA ASP A 44 -1.15 -2.25 -3.19
C ASP A 44 -0.22 -3.22 -3.95
N ALA A 45 -0.74 -3.82 -5.02
CA ALA A 45 -0.01 -4.82 -5.79
C ALA A 45 1.24 -4.27 -6.51
N GLY A 46 1.36 -2.95 -6.67
CA GLY A 46 2.57 -2.26 -7.16
C GLY A 46 3.75 -2.33 -6.19
N TYR A 47 3.49 -2.60 -4.90
CA TYR A 47 4.52 -2.80 -3.88
C TYR A 47 4.90 -4.29 -3.70
N GLU A 48 4.49 -5.17 -4.62
CA GLU A 48 4.90 -6.58 -4.59
C GLU A 48 6.43 -6.73 -4.58
N GLY A 49 6.96 -7.44 -3.57
CA GLY A 49 8.40 -7.63 -3.39
C GLY A 49 9.09 -6.54 -2.57
N ILE A 50 8.35 -5.62 -1.94
CA ILE A 50 8.89 -4.63 -1.01
C ILE A 50 9.72 -5.26 0.10
N GLU A 51 9.34 -6.44 0.58
CA GLU A 51 10.04 -7.18 1.65
C GLU A 51 11.43 -7.66 1.23
N LYS A 52 11.72 -7.69 -0.07
CA LYS A 52 13.01 -8.17 -0.62
C LYS A 52 14.00 -7.04 -0.88
N ARG A 53 13.55 -5.78 -0.80
CA ARG A 53 14.37 -4.57 -0.94
C ARG A 53 15.42 -4.52 0.16
N GLU A 54 16.59 -3.98 -0.16
CA GLU A 54 17.68 -3.87 0.80
C GLU A 54 17.27 -2.94 1.96
N GLU A 55 16.57 -1.86 1.63
CA GLU A 55 16.03 -0.84 2.55
C GLU A 55 15.02 -1.40 3.58
N HIS A 56 14.45 -2.58 3.30
CA HIS A 56 13.40 -3.20 4.11
C HIS A 56 13.77 -4.58 4.66
N ARG A 57 14.94 -5.12 4.29
CA ARG A 57 15.35 -6.49 4.65
C ARG A 57 15.48 -6.71 6.16
N GLU A 58 15.88 -5.68 6.90
CA GLU A 58 16.07 -5.75 8.36
C GLU A 58 14.80 -5.37 9.14
N ARG A 59 13.74 -4.91 8.46
CA ARG A 59 12.51 -4.46 9.10
C ARG A 59 11.67 -5.65 9.54
N GLN A 60 11.33 -5.71 10.83
CA GLN A 60 10.46 -6.75 11.40
C GLN A 60 9.00 -6.36 11.27
N VAL A 61 8.47 -6.41 10.04
CA VAL A 61 7.12 -5.91 9.71
C VAL A 61 6.29 -7.00 9.04
N SER A 62 5.01 -7.05 9.40
CA SER A 62 4.03 -7.89 8.70
C SER A 62 3.60 -7.23 7.38
N TRP A 63 4.08 -7.76 6.26
CA TRP A 63 3.74 -7.25 4.92
C TRP A 63 2.41 -7.81 4.41
N HIS A 64 1.40 -6.95 4.29
CA HIS A 64 0.08 -7.26 3.75
C HIS A 64 -0.11 -6.63 2.37
N ILE A 65 0.60 -7.18 1.38
CA ILE A 65 0.52 -6.72 -0.01
C ILE A 65 -0.70 -7.36 -0.69
N ALA A 66 -1.45 -6.54 -1.42
CA ALA A 66 -2.59 -7.02 -2.20
C ALA A 66 -2.16 -7.85 -3.41
N LEU A 67 -2.95 -8.88 -3.73
CA LEU A 67 -2.71 -9.70 -4.91
C LEU A 67 -3.02 -8.91 -6.19
N ARG A 68 -2.27 -9.23 -7.25
CA ARG A 68 -2.56 -8.72 -8.60
C ARG A 68 -3.96 -9.14 -9.06
N PRO A 69 -4.66 -8.30 -9.85
CA PRO A 69 -6.04 -8.57 -10.27
C PRO A 69 -6.24 -9.92 -10.96
N TRP A 70 -5.28 -10.38 -11.77
CA TRP A 70 -5.38 -11.67 -12.46
C TRP A 70 -5.32 -12.86 -11.50
N LYS A 71 -4.50 -12.80 -10.45
CA LYS A 71 -4.38 -13.84 -9.42
C LYS A 71 -5.56 -13.81 -8.45
N ARG A 72 -6.11 -12.62 -8.19
CA ARG A 72 -7.34 -12.47 -7.41
C ARG A 72 -8.54 -13.11 -8.11
N LYS A 73 -8.63 -13.01 -9.45
CA LYS A 73 -9.72 -13.60 -10.24
C LYS A 73 -9.76 -15.14 -10.20
N THR A 74 -8.63 -15.79 -9.92
CA THR A 74 -8.56 -17.26 -9.82
C THR A 74 -8.91 -17.80 -8.44
N LEU A 75 -9.14 -16.93 -7.44
CA LEU A 75 -9.49 -17.36 -6.10
C LEU A 75 -10.93 -17.91 -6.06
N PRO A 76 -11.18 -18.96 -5.26
CA PRO A 76 -12.52 -19.47 -5.05
C PRO A 76 -13.37 -18.43 -4.32
N LYS A 77 -14.60 -18.20 -4.82
CA LYS A 77 -15.54 -17.26 -4.21
C LYS A 77 -15.92 -17.72 -2.81
N GLY A 78 -15.92 -16.79 -1.85
CA GLY A 78 -16.19 -17.05 -0.44
C GLY A 78 -15.07 -17.77 0.31
N GLY A 79 -13.94 -18.05 -0.36
CA GLY A 79 -12.77 -18.64 0.28
C GLY A 79 -12.08 -17.67 1.24
N VAL A 80 -11.31 -18.22 2.18
CA VAL A 80 -10.53 -17.44 3.16
C VAL A 80 -9.61 -16.43 2.46
N ASP A 81 -8.98 -16.83 1.35
CA ASP A 81 -8.09 -15.95 0.57
C ASP A 81 -8.81 -14.73 -0.03
N GLU A 82 -10.04 -14.91 -0.54
CA GLU A 82 -10.83 -13.79 -1.07
C GLU A 82 -11.23 -12.84 0.06
N LEU A 83 -11.60 -13.38 1.23
CA LEU A 83 -11.93 -12.59 2.41
C LEU A 83 -10.73 -11.79 2.92
N MET A 84 -9.53 -12.39 2.92
CA MET A 84 -8.28 -11.70 3.26
C MET A 84 -7.99 -10.57 2.29
N GLU A 85 -8.11 -10.79 0.98
CA GLU A 85 -7.94 -9.72 -0.02
C GLU A 85 -8.96 -8.60 0.12
N ARG A 86 -10.20 -8.93 0.51
CA ARG A 86 -11.22 -7.93 0.83
C ARG A 86 -10.85 -7.13 2.08
N CYS A 87 -10.31 -7.78 3.12
CA CYS A 87 -9.82 -7.11 4.32
C CYS A 87 -8.68 -6.12 3.99
N LYS A 88 -7.66 -6.57 3.26
CA LYS A 88 -6.56 -5.71 2.77
C LYS A 88 -7.09 -4.51 2.00
N ALA A 89 -8.06 -4.72 1.11
CA ALA A 89 -8.67 -3.63 0.34
C ALA A 89 -9.43 -2.63 1.24
N SER A 90 -10.10 -3.11 2.29
CA SER A 90 -10.80 -2.26 3.25
C SER A 90 -9.84 -1.36 4.03
N VAL A 91 -8.72 -1.90 4.50
CA VAL A 91 -7.69 -1.10 5.19
C VAL A 91 -7.09 -0.07 4.24
N ARG A 92 -6.71 -0.49 3.03
CA ARG A 92 -6.16 0.42 2.01
C ARG A 92 -7.11 1.54 1.58
N ALA A 93 -8.43 1.35 1.73
CA ALA A 93 -9.40 2.39 1.41
C ALA A 93 -9.27 3.62 2.31
N LYS A 94 -8.63 3.50 3.50
CA LYS A 94 -8.32 4.63 4.40
C LYS A 94 -7.48 5.70 3.70
N ALA A 95 -6.47 5.30 2.92
CA ALA A 95 -5.68 6.23 2.09
C ALA A 95 -6.50 6.87 0.94
N GLY A 96 -7.66 6.31 0.61
CA GLY A 96 -8.53 6.79 -0.46
C GLY A 96 -9.04 8.22 -0.27
N HIS A 97 -9.21 8.67 0.97
CA HIS A 97 -9.65 10.04 1.26
C HIS A 97 -8.67 11.10 0.71
N VAL A 98 -7.38 10.87 0.88
CA VAL A 98 -6.32 11.77 0.38
C VAL A 98 -6.33 11.81 -1.14
N PHE A 99 -6.38 10.64 -1.77
CA PHE A 99 -6.41 10.54 -3.24
C PHE A 99 -7.66 11.18 -3.82
N PHE A 100 -8.82 11.04 -3.18
CA PHE A 100 -10.05 11.69 -3.61
C PHE A 100 -9.88 13.22 -3.64
N TYR A 101 -9.34 13.80 -2.57
CA TYR A 101 -9.13 15.24 -2.49
C TYR A 101 -8.13 15.73 -3.54
N VAL A 102 -6.96 15.10 -3.63
CA VAL A 102 -5.90 15.49 -4.58
C VAL A 102 -6.38 15.38 -6.02
N LYS A 103 -7.00 14.24 -6.40
CA LYS A 103 -7.51 14.06 -7.77
C LYS A 103 -8.61 15.05 -8.11
N ARG A 104 -9.49 15.38 -7.15
CA ARG A 104 -10.54 16.38 -7.39
C ARG A 104 -9.97 17.80 -7.59
N MET A 105 -8.89 18.14 -6.90
CA MET A 105 -8.26 19.46 -7.01
C MET A 105 -7.39 19.61 -8.26
N PHE A 106 -6.70 18.56 -8.68
CA PHE A 106 -5.67 18.64 -9.71
C PHE A 106 -5.96 17.84 -11.00
N GLY A 107 -6.99 17.00 -11.03
CA GLY A 107 -7.34 16.13 -12.16
C GLY A 107 -6.77 14.72 -12.03
#